data_AF-A0A2I0DWG5-F1
#
_entry.id   AF-A0A2I0DWG5-F1
#
_cell.length_a   1.000
_cell.length_b   1.000
_cell.length_c   1.000
_cell.angle_alpha   90.00
_cell.angle_beta   90.00
_cell.angle_gamma   90.00
#
_symmetry.space_group_name_H-M   'P 1'
#
loop_
_entity.id
_entity.type
_entity.pdbx_description
1 polymer ?
#
loop_
_entity_poly.entity_id
_entity_poly.type
_entity_poly.pdbx_seq_one_letter_code
_entity_poly.pdbx_strand_id
1 'polypeptide(L)'
;MSGVELDNCTNLKAISIELCQFQDRARNAASLVVIAILAGCIGGAGNYLQHRELQLSVKVGSSRKLDENELQNRITSNYKVESRSFFALGVLASLLVPLFLHLIGSNITTDTISKPGNLLVYAGFCVIAALSSKRFISQVAEKALAKANQSEESTKQVDQRVHELEAELREKELHSEKHLSNVNYAHSFCNEAKAHLVQYAMHEADPERKNTNKDTLNDAISALERSISYVETARAYGLLANTYSRLSKSEKNKSTQHLESALTACRKSISVNSNIDADAEALADCLYNSVCYGVRLDLELDKLYEYVDEIVKQPDVGGVIKSLSELLVDADIQGCSKSADVIRYINDQLKRLTK
;
A
#
# COMPACT_ATOMS: atom_id res chain seq x y z
N MET A 1 58.04 6.33 -59.15
CA MET A 1 56.76 6.86 -58.63
C MET A 1 55.68 5.84 -58.92
N SER A 2 55.46 4.88 -58.02
CA SER A 2 54.37 3.89 -58.10
C SER A 2 54.46 2.96 -56.89
N GLY A 3 53.95 3.38 -55.73
CA GLY A 3 54.05 2.53 -54.53
C GLY A 3 53.34 3.03 -53.26
N VAL A 4 52.46 4.03 -53.34
CA VAL A 4 51.82 4.62 -52.14
C VAL A 4 50.27 4.55 -52.20
N GLU A 5 49.67 4.02 -53.25
CA GLU A 5 48.20 4.02 -53.41
C GLU A 5 47.46 2.77 -52.90
N LEU A 6 48.14 1.73 -52.41
CA LEU A 6 47.45 0.48 -51.99
C LEU A 6 47.01 0.42 -50.51
N ASP A 7 47.53 1.26 -49.61
CA ASP A 7 47.22 1.14 -48.16
C ASP A 7 45.93 1.85 -47.71
N ASN A 8 45.43 2.82 -48.48
CA ASN A 8 44.22 3.54 -48.10
C ASN A 8 42.92 2.75 -48.37
N CYS A 9 42.93 1.82 -49.32
CA CYS A 9 41.73 1.05 -49.69
C CYS A 9 41.41 -0.08 -48.68
N THR A 10 42.43 -0.60 -47.99
CA THR A 10 42.31 -1.67 -46.98
C THR A 10 41.76 -1.14 -45.67
N ASN A 11 42.18 0.06 -45.25
CA ASN A 11 41.71 0.71 -44.03
C ASN A 11 40.25 1.17 -44.10
N LEU A 12 39.79 1.63 -45.27
CA LEU A 12 38.39 2.02 -45.47
C LEU A 12 37.41 0.82 -45.43
N LYS A 13 37.83 -0.36 -45.92
CA LYS A 13 37.04 -1.59 -45.80
C LYS A 13 36.98 -2.11 -44.36
N ALA A 14 38.06 -2.01 -43.60
CA ALA A 14 38.08 -2.40 -42.18
C ALA A 14 37.11 -1.54 -41.34
N ILE A 15 37.12 -0.22 -41.53
CA ILE A 15 36.24 0.71 -40.82
C ILE A 15 34.76 0.49 -41.20
N SER A 16 34.46 0.22 -42.48
CA SER A 16 33.10 -0.11 -42.93
C SER A 16 32.57 -1.41 -42.32
N ILE A 17 33.43 -2.41 -42.12
CA ILE A 17 33.05 -3.69 -41.50
C ILE A 17 32.81 -3.50 -40.01
N GLU A 18 33.64 -2.71 -39.31
CA GLU A 18 33.42 -2.41 -37.90
C GLU A 18 32.16 -1.57 -37.65
N LEU A 19 31.86 -0.57 -38.49
CA LEU A 19 30.60 0.18 -38.39
C LEU A 19 29.37 -0.71 -38.64
N CYS A 20 29.44 -1.64 -39.60
CA CYS A 20 28.34 -2.56 -39.88
C CYS A 20 28.15 -3.57 -38.73
N GLN A 21 29.24 -4.11 -38.17
CA GLN A 21 29.19 -4.98 -36.99
C GLN A 21 28.69 -4.25 -35.73
N PHE A 22 28.99 -2.96 -35.59
CA PHE A 22 28.48 -2.13 -34.49
C PHE A 22 26.98 -1.86 -34.64
N GLN A 23 26.51 -1.56 -35.86
CA GLN A 23 25.10 -1.30 -36.16
C GLN A 23 24.22 -2.55 -35.99
N ASP A 24 24.75 -3.74 -36.35
CA ASP A 24 24.07 -5.01 -36.10
C ASP A 24 24.06 -5.40 -34.62
N ARG A 25 25.14 -5.17 -33.87
CA ARG A 25 25.14 -5.36 -32.40
C ARG A 25 24.12 -4.45 -31.71
N ALA A 26 23.96 -3.21 -32.16
CA ALA A 26 22.97 -2.27 -31.61
C ALA A 26 21.52 -2.73 -31.88
N ARG A 27 21.22 -3.19 -33.10
CA ARG A 27 19.88 -3.76 -33.42
C ARG A 27 19.55 -5.00 -32.60
N ASN A 28 20.54 -5.86 -32.37
CA ASN A 28 20.36 -7.10 -31.64
C ASN A 28 20.30 -6.88 -30.12
N ALA A 29 21.00 -5.88 -29.58
CA ALA A 29 20.83 -5.45 -28.19
C ALA A 29 19.42 -4.88 -27.96
N ALA A 30 18.90 -4.10 -28.91
CA ALA A 30 17.55 -3.58 -28.83
C ALA A 30 16.48 -4.69 -28.83
N SER A 31 16.64 -5.74 -29.64
CA SER A 31 15.69 -6.86 -29.65
C SER A 31 15.71 -7.66 -28.33
N LEU A 32 16.87 -7.84 -27.70
CA LEU A 32 16.98 -8.51 -26.39
C LEU A 32 16.35 -7.70 -25.25
N VAL A 33 16.47 -6.36 -25.28
CA VAL A 33 15.83 -5.47 -24.30
C VAL A 33 14.31 -5.51 -24.46
N VAL A 34 13.80 -5.52 -25.70
CA VAL A 34 12.37 -5.65 -25.96
C VAL A 34 11.83 -6.99 -25.44
N ILE A 35 12.54 -8.09 -25.67
CA ILE A 35 12.18 -9.42 -25.14
C ILE A 35 12.17 -9.42 -23.60
N ALA A 36 13.16 -8.80 -22.96
CA ALA A 36 13.24 -8.72 -21.50
C ALA A 36 12.10 -7.87 -20.90
N ILE A 37 11.74 -6.76 -21.53
CA ILE A 37 10.61 -5.92 -21.10
C ILE A 37 9.29 -6.69 -21.25
N LEU A 38 9.07 -7.36 -22.39
CA LEU A 38 7.85 -8.15 -22.61
C LEU A 38 7.75 -9.32 -21.63
N ALA A 39 8.84 -10.05 -21.41
CA ALA A 39 8.90 -11.12 -20.42
C ALA A 39 8.69 -10.61 -18.99
N GLY A 40 9.25 -9.45 -18.65
CA GLY A 40 9.07 -8.78 -17.37
C GLY A 40 7.64 -8.33 -17.12
N CYS A 41 6.97 -7.81 -18.15
CA CYS A 41 5.53 -7.50 -18.10
C CYS A 41 4.68 -8.75 -17.90
N ILE A 42 4.98 -9.85 -18.62
CA ILE A 42 4.26 -11.13 -18.49
C ILE A 42 4.47 -11.74 -17.10
N GLY A 43 5.71 -11.75 -16.59
CA GLY A 43 6.00 -12.27 -15.25
C GLY A 43 5.42 -11.40 -14.13
N GLY A 44 5.44 -10.06 -14.29
CA GLY A 44 4.77 -9.14 -13.37
C GLY A 44 3.26 -9.34 -13.33
N ALA A 45 2.63 -9.57 -14.49
CA ALA A 45 1.22 -9.92 -14.58
C ALA A 45 0.93 -11.30 -13.95
N GLY A 46 1.79 -12.29 -14.17
CA GLY A 46 1.66 -13.61 -13.54
C GLY A 46 1.75 -13.54 -12.02
N ASN A 47 2.69 -12.76 -11.48
CA ASN A 47 2.86 -12.56 -10.04
C ASN A 47 1.65 -11.80 -9.44
N TYR A 48 1.12 -10.82 -10.17
CA TYR A 48 -0.13 -10.13 -9.82
C TYR A 48 -1.34 -11.08 -9.79
N LEU A 49 -1.44 -12.00 -10.77
CA LEU A 49 -2.51 -13.00 -10.81
C LEU A 49 -2.37 -14.05 -9.71
N GLN A 50 -1.17 -14.50 -9.40
CA GLN A 50 -0.91 -15.44 -8.31
C GLN A 50 -1.24 -14.81 -6.95
N HIS A 51 -0.91 -13.53 -6.77
CA HIS A 51 -1.32 -12.77 -5.59
C HIS A 51 -2.85 -12.63 -5.53
N ARG A 52 -3.52 -12.44 -6.67
CA ARG A 52 -4.97 -12.42 -6.77
C ARG A 52 -5.63 -13.77 -6.43
N GLU A 53 -5.04 -14.89 -6.83
CA GLU A 53 -5.56 -16.23 -6.49
C GLU A 53 -5.48 -16.56 -5.00
N LEU A 54 -4.36 -16.19 -4.34
CA LEU A 54 -4.22 -16.34 -2.88
C LEU A 54 -5.25 -15.51 -2.09
N GLN A 55 -5.66 -14.36 -2.63
CA GLN A 55 -6.71 -13.53 -2.02
C GLN A 55 -8.12 -14.08 -2.32
N LEU A 56 -8.31 -14.71 -3.48
CA LEU A 56 -9.56 -15.38 -3.83
C LEU A 56 -9.80 -16.65 -3.00
N SER A 57 -8.76 -17.43 -2.70
CA SER A 57 -8.89 -18.63 -1.84
C SER A 57 -9.27 -18.27 -0.40
N VAL A 58 -8.81 -17.12 0.12
CA VAL A 58 -9.26 -16.56 1.40
C VAL A 58 -10.75 -16.17 1.36
N LYS A 59 -11.24 -15.71 0.21
CA LYS A 59 -12.62 -15.24 0.04
C LYS A 59 -13.65 -16.36 -0.16
N VAL A 60 -13.27 -17.49 -0.76
CA VAL A 60 -14.15 -18.65 -0.99
C VAL A 60 -14.57 -19.35 0.32
N GLY A 61 -13.83 -19.14 1.41
CA GLY A 61 -14.23 -19.62 2.75
C GLY A 61 -15.44 -18.89 3.37
N SER A 62 -15.82 -17.73 2.84
CA SER A 62 -16.91 -16.89 3.37
C SER A 62 -17.98 -16.66 2.32
N SER A 63 -18.83 -17.66 2.09
CA SER A 63 -19.91 -17.60 1.10
C SER A 63 -21.29 -17.63 1.78
N ARG A 64 -21.93 -16.45 1.89
CA ARG A 64 -23.39 -16.30 1.85
C ARG A 64 -23.74 -15.12 0.95
N LYS A 65 -24.79 -15.35 0.14
CA LYS A 65 -25.27 -14.52 -0.97
C LYS A 65 -25.45 -13.04 -0.58
N LEU A 66 -24.45 -12.23 -0.90
CA LEU A 66 -24.55 -10.78 -0.97
C LEU A 66 -24.41 -10.39 -2.44
N ASP A 67 -25.23 -9.44 -2.88
CA ASP A 67 -25.33 -8.97 -4.26
C ASP A 67 -23.94 -8.66 -4.87
N GLU A 68 -23.58 -9.42 -5.91
CA GLU A 68 -22.25 -9.46 -6.51
C GLU A 68 -21.81 -8.10 -7.06
N ASN A 69 -22.75 -7.26 -7.50
CA ASN A 69 -22.44 -6.03 -8.24
C ASN A 69 -21.92 -4.88 -7.35
N GLU A 70 -22.29 -4.83 -6.07
CA GLU A 70 -21.91 -3.71 -5.18
C GLU A 70 -20.60 -3.98 -4.42
N LEU A 71 -20.29 -5.25 -4.14
CA LEU A 71 -19.01 -5.67 -3.56
C LEU A 71 -17.86 -5.56 -4.59
N GLN A 72 -18.17 -5.75 -5.88
CA GLN A 72 -17.20 -5.73 -6.96
C GLN A 72 -16.69 -4.31 -7.29
N ASN A 73 -17.52 -3.28 -7.06
CA ASN A 73 -17.15 -1.87 -7.23
C ASN A 73 -16.31 -1.31 -6.07
N ARG A 74 -16.45 -1.83 -4.84
CA ARG A 74 -15.66 -1.34 -3.69
C ARG A 74 -14.28 -1.99 -3.57
N ILE A 75 -14.09 -3.18 -4.14
CA ILE A 75 -12.78 -3.87 -4.13
C ILE A 75 -11.86 -3.29 -5.22
N THR A 76 -12.38 -2.68 -6.27
CA THR A 76 -11.56 -2.26 -7.42
C THR A 76 -10.81 -0.94 -7.22
N SER A 77 -11.16 -0.08 -6.26
CA SER A 77 -10.53 1.25 -6.12
C SER A 77 -9.16 1.24 -5.42
N ASN A 78 -8.91 0.33 -4.48
CA ASN A 78 -7.63 0.28 -3.74
C ASN A 78 -6.52 -0.54 -4.42
N TYR A 79 -6.82 -1.21 -5.55
CA TYR A 79 -5.87 -2.10 -6.22
C TYR A 79 -4.94 -1.43 -7.24
N LYS A 80 -5.20 -0.16 -7.59
CA LYS A 80 -4.47 0.50 -8.69
C LYS A 80 -3.04 0.88 -8.30
N VAL A 81 -2.76 1.09 -7.02
CA VAL A 81 -1.45 1.55 -6.52
C VAL A 81 -0.44 0.41 -6.37
N GLU A 82 -0.88 -0.79 -5.97
CA GLU A 82 0.03 -1.92 -5.72
C GLU A 82 0.45 -2.67 -7.00
N SER A 83 -0.38 -2.65 -8.05
CA SER A 83 -0.09 -3.29 -9.34
C SER A 83 1.22 -2.79 -9.97
N ARG A 84 1.52 -1.49 -9.84
CA ARG A 84 2.70 -0.85 -10.44
C ARG A 84 4.02 -1.42 -9.90
N SER A 85 4.04 -1.82 -8.63
CA SER A 85 5.23 -2.38 -7.98
C SER A 85 5.61 -3.75 -8.56
N PHE A 86 4.62 -4.61 -8.82
CA PHE A 86 4.85 -5.95 -9.38
C PHE A 86 5.40 -5.91 -10.81
N PHE A 87 4.91 -4.99 -11.63
CA PHE A 87 5.44 -4.79 -12.98
C PHE A 87 6.88 -4.26 -12.95
N ALA A 88 7.17 -3.29 -12.08
CA ALA A 88 8.52 -2.74 -11.94
C ALA A 88 9.53 -3.82 -11.50
N LEU A 89 9.16 -4.66 -10.53
CA LEU A 89 10.00 -5.77 -10.05
C LEU A 89 10.19 -6.87 -11.11
N GLY A 90 9.16 -7.19 -11.90
CA GLY A 90 9.25 -8.18 -12.98
C GLY A 90 10.18 -7.72 -14.12
N VAL A 91 10.10 -6.44 -14.50
CA VAL A 91 11.00 -5.84 -15.50
C VAL A 91 12.43 -5.78 -14.97
N LEU A 92 12.62 -5.36 -13.72
CA LEU A 92 13.95 -5.30 -13.10
C LEU A 92 14.62 -6.68 -13.04
N ALA A 93 13.87 -7.72 -12.63
CA ALA A 93 14.40 -9.08 -12.60
C ALA A 93 14.76 -9.63 -13.98
N SER A 94 13.97 -9.32 -15.02
CA SER A 94 14.27 -9.74 -16.40
C SER A 94 15.54 -9.07 -16.93
N LEU A 95 15.78 -7.81 -16.59
CA LEU A 95 17.00 -7.08 -16.96
C LEU A 95 18.26 -7.58 -16.23
N LEU A 96 18.09 -8.28 -15.10
CA LEU A 96 19.19 -8.92 -14.37
C LEU A 96 19.58 -10.29 -14.93
N VAL A 97 18.76 -10.91 -15.79
CA VAL A 97 19.06 -12.21 -16.40
C VAL A 97 20.32 -12.20 -17.26
N PRO A 98 20.54 -11.23 -18.18
CA PRO A 98 21.81 -11.12 -18.92
C PRO A 98 23.03 -11.03 -18.01
N LEU A 99 22.90 -10.24 -16.92
CA LEU A 99 23.95 -10.06 -15.93
C LEU A 99 24.25 -11.37 -15.20
N PHE A 100 23.21 -12.10 -14.79
CA PHE A 100 23.34 -13.40 -14.15
C PHE A 100 23.99 -14.45 -15.06
N LEU A 101 23.60 -14.50 -16.33
CA LEU A 101 24.17 -15.43 -17.32
C LEU A 101 25.66 -15.17 -17.55
N HIS A 102 26.08 -13.90 -17.53
CA HIS A 102 27.49 -13.52 -17.55
C HIS A 102 28.21 -13.93 -16.23
N LEU A 103 27.54 -13.73 -15.09
CA LEU A 103 28.04 -14.12 -13.77
C LEU A 103 28.17 -15.64 -13.58
N ILE A 104 27.48 -16.50 -14.31
CA ILE A 104 27.72 -17.96 -14.25
C ILE A 104 28.71 -18.45 -15.31
N GLY A 105 29.34 -17.53 -16.06
CA GLY A 105 30.32 -17.87 -17.10
C GLY A 105 29.69 -18.47 -18.36
N SER A 106 28.39 -18.23 -18.60
CA SER A 106 27.73 -18.73 -19.80
C SER A 106 27.88 -17.71 -20.95
N ASN A 107 28.53 -18.12 -22.05
CA ASN A 107 28.59 -17.35 -23.31
C ASN A 107 27.25 -17.35 -24.07
N ILE A 108 26.15 -17.64 -23.37
CA ILE A 108 24.81 -17.75 -23.95
C ILE A 108 24.35 -16.38 -24.48
N THR A 109 24.81 -15.27 -23.90
CA THR A 109 24.49 -13.89 -24.32
C THR A 109 25.22 -13.45 -25.59
N THR A 110 26.38 -14.02 -25.89
CA THR A 110 27.18 -13.74 -27.10
C THR A 110 26.74 -14.58 -28.29
N ASP A 111 26.29 -15.82 -28.04
CA ASP A 111 25.81 -16.76 -29.08
C ASP A 111 24.28 -16.73 -29.30
N THR A 112 23.54 -15.88 -28.58
CA THR A 112 22.07 -15.80 -28.70
C THR A 112 21.61 -15.29 -30.06
N ILE A 113 22.44 -14.48 -30.70
CA ILE A 113 22.12 -13.73 -31.91
C ILE A 113 22.31 -14.62 -33.16
N SER A 114 23.25 -15.58 -33.11
CA SER A 114 23.62 -16.40 -34.27
C SER A 114 22.78 -17.67 -34.42
N LYS A 115 22.00 -18.06 -33.41
CA LYS A 115 21.20 -19.30 -33.42
C LYS A 115 19.80 -19.06 -32.84
N PRO A 116 18.71 -19.26 -33.61
CA PRO A 116 17.34 -19.01 -33.14
C PRO A 116 16.93 -19.84 -31.91
N GLY A 117 17.56 -21.00 -31.68
CA GLY A 117 17.32 -21.83 -30.49
C GLY A 117 17.73 -21.16 -29.17
N ASN A 118 18.75 -20.30 -29.18
CA ASN A 118 19.24 -19.64 -27.97
C ASN A 118 18.34 -18.46 -27.54
N LEU A 119 17.60 -17.87 -28.48
CA LEU A 119 16.65 -16.79 -28.22
C LEU A 119 15.47 -17.29 -27.36
N LEU A 120 14.99 -18.50 -27.62
CA LEU A 120 13.91 -19.14 -26.87
C LEU A 120 14.34 -19.43 -25.42
N VAL A 121 15.58 -19.90 -25.25
CA VAL A 121 16.17 -20.18 -23.94
C VAL A 121 16.32 -18.89 -23.12
N TYR A 122 16.80 -17.82 -23.74
CA TYR A 122 16.90 -16.49 -23.12
C TYR A 122 15.52 -15.96 -22.67
N ALA A 123 14.52 -16.04 -23.54
CA ALA A 123 13.15 -15.63 -23.22
C ALA A 123 12.57 -16.45 -22.05
N GLY A 124 12.82 -17.76 -22.04
CA GLY A 124 12.43 -18.65 -20.94
C GLY A 124 13.05 -18.24 -19.60
N PHE A 125 14.34 -17.92 -19.56
CA PHE A 125 15.00 -17.43 -18.35
C PHE A 125 14.45 -16.08 -17.88
N CYS A 126 14.15 -15.16 -18.80
CA CYS A 126 13.54 -13.88 -18.46
C CYS A 126 12.16 -14.05 -17.80
N VAL A 127 11.32 -14.94 -18.33
CA VAL A 127 9.99 -15.21 -17.76
C VAL A 127 10.11 -15.88 -16.38
N ILE A 128 10.99 -16.87 -16.21
CA ILE A 128 11.19 -17.55 -14.92
C ILE A 128 11.72 -16.57 -13.87
N ALA A 129 12.69 -15.73 -14.24
CA ALA A 129 13.24 -14.69 -13.37
C ALA A 129 12.20 -13.64 -13.00
N ALA A 130 11.35 -13.20 -13.94
CA ALA A 130 10.27 -12.26 -13.68
C ALA A 130 9.20 -12.84 -12.75
N LEU A 131 8.84 -14.11 -12.92
CA LEU A 131 7.91 -14.82 -12.04
C LEU A 131 8.48 -15.01 -10.62
N SER A 132 9.80 -15.20 -10.51
CA SER A 132 10.50 -15.40 -9.23
C SER A 132 11.27 -14.15 -8.77
N SER A 133 10.88 -12.95 -9.23
CA SER A 133 11.68 -11.72 -9.15
C SER A 133 12.28 -11.45 -7.78
N LYS A 134 11.48 -11.60 -6.70
CA LYS A 134 11.93 -11.40 -5.32
C LYS A 134 13.09 -12.34 -4.94
N ARG A 135 13.03 -13.62 -5.31
CA ARG A 135 14.08 -14.61 -4.98
C ARG A 135 15.25 -14.54 -5.95
N PHE A 136 14.98 -14.25 -7.21
CA PHE A 136 15.99 -14.18 -8.26
C PHE A 136 16.96 -13.02 -8.02
N ILE A 137 16.46 -11.83 -7.70
CA ILE A 137 17.30 -10.65 -7.42
C ILE A 137 18.27 -10.93 -6.27
N SER A 138 17.80 -11.54 -5.18
CA SER A 138 18.65 -11.90 -4.04
C SER A 138 19.74 -12.92 -4.41
N GLN A 139 19.40 -13.94 -5.21
CA GLN A 139 20.39 -14.94 -5.68
C GLN A 139 21.44 -14.35 -6.62
N VAL A 140 21.06 -13.38 -7.47
CA VAL A 140 22.00 -12.68 -8.35
C VAL A 140 22.96 -11.83 -7.51
N ALA A 141 22.44 -11.13 -6.50
CA ALA A 141 23.26 -10.34 -5.57
C ALA A 141 24.26 -11.24 -4.83
N GLU A 142 23.81 -12.36 -4.25
CA GLU A 142 24.66 -13.33 -3.56
C GLU A 142 25.79 -13.87 -4.46
N LYS A 143 25.49 -14.22 -5.71
CA LYS A 143 26.51 -14.73 -6.65
C LYS A 143 27.45 -13.65 -7.17
N ALA A 144 26.96 -12.42 -7.37
CA ALA A 144 27.79 -11.28 -7.75
C ALA A 144 28.81 -10.96 -6.64
N LEU A 145 28.37 -11.01 -5.38
CA LEU A 145 29.23 -10.83 -4.21
C LEU A 145 30.22 -11.99 -4.05
N ALA A 146 29.78 -13.24 -4.20
CA ALA A 146 30.68 -14.40 -4.15
C ALA A 146 31.79 -14.37 -5.22
N LYS A 147 31.51 -13.83 -6.40
CA LYS A 147 32.52 -13.62 -7.46
C LYS A 147 33.42 -12.42 -7.21
N ALA A 148 32.90 -11.34 -6.62
CA ALA A 148 33.71 -10.21 -6.20
C ALA A 148 34.70 -10.61 -5.10
N ASN A 149 34.30 -11.49 -4.17
CA ASN A 149 35.14 -12.01 -3.09
C ASN A 149 36.29 -12.92 -3.58
N GLN A 150 36.22 -13.41 -4.82
CA GLN A 150 37.25 -14.27 -5.41
C GLN A 150 38.42 -13.49 -6.04
N SER A 151 38.34 -12.15 -6.12
CA SER A 151 39.36 -11.28 -6.71
C SER A 151 39.82 -10.20 -5.72
N GLU A 152 41.08 -10.34 -5.25
CA GLU A 152 41.92 -9.38 -4.50
C GLU A 152 41.67 -9.14 -2.98
N GLU A 153 42.54 -9.79 -2.19
CA GLU A 153 43.41 -9.36 -1.06
C GLU A 153 43.15 -8.07 -0.22
N SER A 154 41.97 -7.46 -0.27
CA SER A 154 41.54 -6.37 0.64
C SER A 154 40.35 -6.78 1.52
N THR A 155 40.20 -8.10 1.70
CA THR A 155 39.05 -8.87 2.23
C THR A 155 39.16 -9.15 3.73
N LYS A 156 39.20 -8.10 4.55
CA LYS A 156 38.85 -8.25 5.99
C LYS A 156 37.85 -7.21 6.47
N GLN A 157 37.91 -5.99 5.93
CA GLN A 157 36.96 -4.94 6.29
C GLN A 157 35.72 -4.92 5.37
N VAL A 158 35.82 -5.43 4.14
CA VAL A 158 34.69 -5.47 3.19
C VAL A 158 33.78 -6.68 3.46
N ASP A 159 34.34 -7.86 3.72
CA ASP A 159 33.57 -9.07 4.08
C ASP A 159 32.73 -8.88 5.34
N GLN A 160 33.27 -8.18 6.35
CA GLN A 160 32.52 -7.86 7.57
C GLN A 160 31.34 -6.93 7.30
N ARG A 161 31.53 -5.89 6.48
CA ARG A 161 30.46 -4.94 6.13
C ARG A 161 29.39 -5.56 5.23
N VAL A 162 29.76 -6.47 4.34
CA VAL A 162 28.79 -7.16 3.46
C VAL A 162 27.97 -8.19 4.24
N HIS A 163 28.58 -8.99 5.11
CA HIS A 163 27.83 -9.91 5.97
C HIS A 163 26.88 -9.18 6.92
N GLU A 164 27.29 -8.03 7.44
CA GLU A 164 26.47 -7.17 8.29
C GLU A 164 25.28 -6.58 7.50
N LEU A 165 25.50 -6.09 6.27
CA LEU A 165 24.45 -5.58 5.40
C LEU A 165 23.47 -6.66 4.91
N GLU A 166 23.94 -7.89 4.63
CA GLU A 166 23.07 -9.01 4.24
C GLU A 166 22.19 -9.50 5.39
N ALA A 167 22.73 -9.57 6.60
CA ALA A 167 21.96 -9.88 7.80
C ALA A 167 20.91 -8.79 8.05
N GLU A 168 21.29 -7.52 7.93
CA GLU A 168 20.38 -6.38 8.10
C GLU A 168 19.26 -6.36 7.04
N LEU A 169 19.56 -6.69 5.78
CA LEU A 169 18.55 -6.78 4.71
C LEU A 169 17.57 -7.94 4.93
N ARG A 170 18.06 -9.13 5.31
CA ARG A 170 17.19 -10.28 5.62
C ARG A 170 16.30 -10.02 6.83
N GLU A 171 16.83 -9.35 7.87
CA GLU A 171 16.03 -8.92 9.02
C GLU A 171 14.97 -7.89 8.63
N LYS A 172 15.30 -6.93 7.75
CA LYS A 172 14.35 -5.95 7.22
C LYS A 172 13.25 -6.61 6.37
N GLU A 173 13.58 -7.59 5.53
CA GLU A 173 12.59 -8.33 4.73
C GLU A 173 11.64 -9.15 5.61
N LEU A 174 12.20 -9.87 6.60
CA LEU A 174 11.41 -10.64 7.56
C LEU A 174 10.48 -9.73 8.38
N HIS A 175 10.99 -8.57 8.81
CA HIS A 175 10.19 -7.57 9.51
C HIS A 175 9.08 -7.01 8.61
N SER A 176 9.37 -6.73 7.33
CA SER A 176 8.37 -6.24 6.37
C SER A 176 7.26 -7.26 6.12
N GLU A 177 7.60 -8.54 6.00
CA GLU A 177 6.62 -9.61 5.76
C GLU A 177 5.73 -9.85 6.99
N LYS A 178 6.33 -9.84 8.19
CA LYS A 178 5.58 -9.91 9.45
C LYS A 178 4.65 -8.71 9.62
N HIS A 179 5.13 -7.51 9.29
CA HIS A 179 4.31 -6.30 9.37
C HIS A 179 3.11 -6.36 8.42
N LEU A 180 3.32 -6.77 7.17
CA LEU A 180 2.25 -6.93 6.18
C LEU A 180 1.21 -7.97 6.64
N SER A 181 1.66 -9.08 7.21
CA SER A 181 0.77 -10.10 7.80
C SER A 181 -0.09 -9.53 8.92
N ASN A 182 0.50 -8.79 9.86
CA ASN A 182 -0.23 -8.13 10.95
C ASN A 182 -1.26 -7.11 10.43
N VAL A 183 -0.91 -6.32 9.40
CA VAL A 183 -1.85 -5.38 8.77
C VAL A 183 -3.05 -6.12 8.17
N ASN A 184 -2.83 -7.24 7.49
CA ASN A 184 -3.91 -8.05 6.93
C ASN A 184 -4.83 -8.62 8.01
N TYR A 185 -4.28 -9.10 9.14
CA TYR A 185 -5.08 -9.54 10.28
C TYR A 185 -5.92 -8.40 10.87
N ALA A 186 -5.31 -7.23 11.10
CA ALA A 186 -6.02 -6.05 11.57
C ALA A 186 -7.20 -5.68 10.64
N HIS A 187 -6.96 -5.66 9.32
CA HIS A 187 -8.01 -5.40 8.34
C HIS A 187 -9.15 -6.42 8.38
N SER A 188 -8.84 -7.71 8.58
CA SER A 188 -9.86 -8.76 8.73
C SER A 188 -10.79 -8.48 9.91
N PHE A 189 -10.23 -8.12 11.08
CA PHE A 189 -11.02 -7.79 12.27
C PHE A 189 -11.83 -6.50 12.10
N CYS A 190 -11.28 -5.49 11.42
CA CYS A 190 -12.05 -4.29 11.07
C CYS A 190 -13.27 -4.62 10.19
N ASN A 191 -13.15 -5.57 9.28
CA ASN A 191 -14.26 -6.00 8.43
C ASN A 191 -15.30 -6.81 9.23
N GLU A 192 -14.88 -7.66 10.16
CA GLU A 192 -15.76 -8.35 11.13
C GLU A 192 -16.56 -7.35 11.95
N ALA A 193 -15.90 -6.36 12.56
CA ALA A 193 -16.56 -5.29 13.32
C ALA A 193 -17.58 -4.50 12.47
N LYS A 194 -17.23 -4.21 11.22
CA LYS A 194 -18.14 -3.55 10.28
C LYS A 194 -19.38 -4.38 10.01
N ALA A 195 -19.25 -5.71 9.89
CA ALA A 195 -20.39 -6.60 9.70
C ALA A 195 -21.34 -6.55 10.91
N HIS A 196 -20.82 -6.56 12.14
CA HIS A 196 -21.61 -6.38 13.35
C HIS A 196 -22.33 -5.01 13.38
N LEU A 197 -21.67 -3.93 12.97
CA LEU A 197 -22.29 -2.60 12.91
C LEU A 197 -23.41 -2.50 11.86
N VAL A 198 -23.29 -3.21 10.74
CA VAL A 198 -24.34 -3.33 9.74
C VAL A 198 -25.52 -4.13 10.31
N GLN A 199 -25.26 -5.26 10.96
CA GLN A 199 -26.28 -6.06 11.62
C GLN A 199 -27.04 -5.24 12.68
N TYR A 200 -26.32 -4.46 13.49
CA TYR A 200 -26.93 -3.54 14.44
C TYR A 200 -27.85 -2.53 13.74
N ALA A 201 -27.40 -1.90 12.66
CA ALA A 201 -28.19 -0.91 11.93
C ALA A 201 -29.48 -1.52 11.35
N MET A 202 -29.45 -2.77 10.90
CA MET A 202 -30.64 -3.50 10.43
C MET A 202 -31.64 -3.77 11.56
N HIS A 203 -31.19 -3.88 12.81
CA HIS A 203 -32.03 -4.15 13.98
C HIS A 203 -32.38 -2.89 14.78
N GLU A 204 -31.85 -1.71 14.42
CA GLU A 204 -32.10 -0.46 15.13
C GLU A 204 -33.59 -0.05 15.09
N ALA A 205 -34.32 -0.47 14.06
CA ALA A 205 -35.75 -0.22 13.90
C ALA A 205 -36.66 -1.09 14.80
N ASP A 206 -36.13 -2.14 15.44
CA ASP A 206 -36.91 -3.08 16.26
C ASP A 206 -36.67 -2.85 17.76
N PRO A 207 -37.59 -2.16 18.47
CA PRO A 207 -37.42 -1.84 19.89
C PRO A 207 -37.46 -3.07 20.82
N GLU A 208 -37.91 -4.24 20.35
CA GLU A 208 -37.94 -5.46 21.16
C GLU A 208 -36.56 -6.14 21.28
N ARG A 209 -35.59 -5.79 20.44
CA ARG A 209 -34.25 -6.42 20.37
C ARG A 209 -33.12 -5.70 21.11
N LYS A 210 -33.43 -4.86 22.09
CA LYS A 210 -32.42 -4.03 22.79
C LYS A 210 -31.22 -4.81 23.34
N ASN A 211 -31.44 -5.99 23.92
CA ASN A 211 -30.34 -6.80 24.47
C ASN A 211 -29.42 -7.36 23.37
N THR A 212 -29.99 -7.89 22.29
CA THR A 212 -29.23 -8.40 21.14
C THR A 212 -28.41 -7.30 20.45
N ASN A 213 -28.95 -6.08 20.40
CA ASN A 213 -28.24 -4.93 19.83
C ASN A 213 -27.01 -4.55 20.67
N LYS A 214 -27.11 -4.63 21.99
CA LYS A 214 -25.97 -4.39 22.89
C LYS A 214 -24.88 -5.45 22.72
N ASP A 215 -25.25 -6.73 22.67
CA ASP A 215 -24.29 -7.82 22.49
C ASP A 215 -23.54 -7.68 21.16
N THR A 216 -24.27 -7.34 20.09
CA THR A 216 -23.67 -7.08 18.76
C THR A 216 -22.65 -5.94 18.79
N LEU A 217 -22.90 -4.87 19.56
CA LEU A 217 -21.94 -3.76 19.70
C LEU A 217 -20.71 -4.17 20.52
N ASN A 218 -20.87 -5.01 21.56
CA ASN A 218 -19.75 -5.52 22.34
C ASN A 218 -18.86 -6.48 21.53
N ASP A 219 -19.47 -7.29 20.66
CA ASP A 219 -18.74 -8.14 19.71
C ASP A 219 -17.92 -7.28 18.73
N ALA A 220 -18.51 -6.20 18.22
CA ALA A 220 -17.81 -5.23 17.37
C ALA A 220 -16.61 -4.59 18.10
N ILE A 221 -16.79 -4.16 19.36
CA ILE A 221 -15.70 -3.62 20.19
C ILE A 221 -14.59 -4.66 20.35
N SER A 222 -14.93 -5.91 20.69
CA SER A 222 -13.97 -7.00 20.89
C SER A 222 -13.19 -7.33 19.61
N ALA A 223 -13.82 -7.24 18.44
CA ALA A 223 -13.14 -7.37 17.15
C ALA A 223 -12.16 -6.20 16.91
N LEU A 224 -12.56 -4.97 17.21
CA LEU A 224 -11.71 -3.79 17.01
C LEU A 224 -10.52 -3.75 17.97
N GLU A 225 -10.69 -4.16 19.22
CA GLU A 225 -9.58 -4.29 20.18
C GLU A 225 -8.57 -5.36 19.71
N ARG A 226 -9.06 -6.47 19.15
CA ARG A 226 -8.19 -7.45 18.47
C ARG A 226 -7.48 -6.83 17.28
N SER A 227 -8.15 -6.05 16.43
CA SER A 227 -7.50 -5.35 15.32
C SER A 227 -6.35 -4.46 15.78
N ILE A 228 -6.60 -3.65 16.81
CA ILE A 228 -5.65 -2.69 17.37
C ILE A 228 -4.44 -3.39 17.97
N SER A 229 -4.61 -4.57 18.57
CA SER A 229 -3.48 -5.34 19.13
C SER A 229 -2.51 -5.89 18.08
N TYR A 230 -2.96 -6.06 16.83
CA TYR A 230 -2.07 -6.41 15.71
C TYR A 230 -1.38 -5.18 15.12
N VAL A 231 -2.17 -4.17 14.76
CA VAL A 231 -1.70 -2.90 14.20
C VAL A 231 -2.67 -1.80 14.58
N GLU A 232 -2.14 -0.75 15.20
CA GLU A 232 -2.86 0.49 15.43
C GLU A 232 -3.11 1.17 14.07
N THR A 233 -4.37 1.23 13.65
CA THR A 233 -4.77 1.89 12.41
C THR A 233 -5.81 2.97 12.71
N ALA A 234 -5.76 4.08 11.97
CA ALA A 234 -6.73 5.15 12.11
C ALA A 234 -8.16 4.62 11.89
N ARG A 235 -8.33 3.73 10.90
CA ARG A 235 -9.57 3.04 10.60
C ARG A 235 -10.14 2.25 11.78
N ALA A 236 -9.33 1.46 12.49
CA ALA A 236 -9.81 0.69 13.63
C ALA A 236 -10.33 1.60 14.74
N TYR A 237 -9.59 2.66 15.06
CA TYR A 237 -10.02 3.65 16.04
C TYR A 237 -11.28 4.43 15.62
N GLY A 238 -11.44 4.75 14.35
CA GLY A 238 -12.65 5.41 13.85
C GLY A 238 -13.90 4.53 13.96
N LEU A 239 -13.78 3.24 13.62
CA LEU A 239 -14.85 2.27 13.83
C LEU A 239 -15.16 2.10 15.33
N LEU A 240 -14.13 2.11 16.19
CA LEU A 240 -14.30 1.97 17.63
C LEU A 240 -15.05 3.17 18.21
N ALA A 241 -14.72 4.38 17.78
CA ALA A 241 -15.42 5.60 18.16
C ALA A 241 -16.90 5.56 17.76
N ASN A 242 -17.19 5.15 16.53
CA ASN A 242 -18.57 4.98 16.04
C ASN A 242 -19.34 3.94 16.89
N THR A 243 -18.69 2.82 17.22
CA THR A 243 -19.30 1.76 18.02
C THR A 243 -19.66 2.24 19.42
N TYR A 244 -18.76 2.96 20.10
CA TYR A 244 -19.05 3.57 21.40
C TYR A 244 -20.15 4.63 21.35
N SER A 245 -20.20 5.45 20.30
CA SER A 245 -21.28 6.42 20.10
C SER A 245 -22.65 5.75 19.94
N ARG A 246 -22.73 4.60 19.27
CA ARG A 246 -23.97 3.80 19.21
C ARG A 246 -24.31 3.18 20.56
N LEU A 247 -23.30 2.73 21.30
CA LEU A 247 -23.48 2.16 22.63
C LEU A 247 -24.00 3.20 23.63
N SER A 248 -23.57 4.47 23.51
CA SER A 248 -24.06 5.58 24.34
C SER A 248 -25.56 5.84 24.15
N LYS A 249 -26.05 5.74 22.91
CA LYS A 249 -27.48 5.82 22.59
C LYS A 249 -28.27 4.64 23.18
N SER A 250 -27.68 3.45 23.16
CA SER A 250 -28.31 2.23 23.68
C SER A 250 -28.35 2.20 25.21
N GLU A 251 -27.30 2.67 25.89
CA GLU A 251 -27.15 2.63 27.35
C GLU A 251 -27.18 4.03 27.96
N LYS A 252 -28.38 4.62 28.12
CA LYS A 252 -28.54 5.98 28.66
C LYS A 252 -27.80 6.21 29.99
N ASN A 253 -27.76 5.21 30.87
CA ASN A 253 -27.09 5.30 32.18
C ASN A 253 -25.56 5.42 32.09
N LYS A 254 -24.96 5.03 30.96
CA LYS A 254 -23.51 5.04 30.70
C LYS A 254 -23.13 5.91 29.49
N SER A 255 -24.07 6.72 29.01
CA SER A 255 -23.90 7.49 27.77
C SER A 255 -22.63 8.35 27.79
N THR A 256 -22.40 9.08 28.88
CA THR A 256 -21.21 9.93 29.07
C THR A 256 -19.91 9.12 28.98
N GLN A 257 -19.83 7.98 29.70
CA GLN A 257 -18.64 7.12 29.69
C GLN A 257 -18.33 6.58 28.28
N HIS A 258 -19.37 6.18 27.55
CA HIS A 258 -19.21 5.71 26.17
C HIS A 258 -18.79 6.82 25.22
N LEU A 259 -19.34 8.03 25.35
CA LEU A 259 -18.92 9.20 24.56
C LEU A 259 -17.46 9.60 24.86
N GLU A 260 -17.02 9.55 26.11
CA GLU A 260 -15.61 9.77 26.47
C GLU A 260 -14.68 8.72 25.84
N SER A 261 -15.11 7.46 25.81
CA SER A 261 -14.39 6.37 25.15
C SER A 261 -14.33 6.59 23.64
N ALA A 262 -15.42 7.06 23.03
CA ALA A 262 -15.49 7.40 21.61
C ALA A 262 -14.52 8.55 21.26
N LEU A 263 -14.52 9.61 22.05
CA LEU A 263 -13.63 10.75 21.88
C LEU A 263 -12.16 10.35 22.05
N THR A 264 -11.86 9.49 23.02
CA THR A 264 -10.51 8.93 23.22
C THR A 264 -10.06 8.12 22.01
N ALA A 265 -10.94 7.32 21.43
CA ALA A 265 -10.65 6.57 20.21
C ALA A 265 -10.38 7.50 19.02
N CYS A 266 -11.18 8.55 18.81
CA CYS A 266 -10.91 9.54 17.76
C CYS A 266 -9.55 10.22 17.92
N ARG A 267 -9.19 10.62 19.15
CA ARG A 267 -7.86 11.20 19.44
C ARG A 267 -6.72 10.26 19.10
N LYS A 268 -6.88 8.97 19.45
CA LYS A 268 -5.90 7.94 19.08
C LYS A 268 -5.80 7.81 17.56
N SER A 269 -6.94 7.79 16.86
CA SER A 269 -7.00 7.76 15.39
C SER A 269 -6.18 8.91 14.76
N ILE A 270 -6.32 10.12 15.30
CA ILE A 270 -5.58 11.32 14.84
C ILE A 270 -4.09 11.21 15.15
N SER A 271 -3.72 10.66 16.32
CA SER A 271 -2.32 10.54 16.74
C SER A 271 -1.55 9.44 16.01
N VAL A 272 -2.25 8.43 15.49
CA VAL A 272 -1.64 7.35 14.71
C VAL A 272 -1.24 7.95 13.36
N ASN A 273 0.05 8.26 13.24
CA ASN A 273 0.65 8.94 12.10
C ASN A 273 0.43 8.14 10.81
N SER A 274 -0.61 8.49 10.05
CA SER A 274 -0.99 7.80 8.82
C SER A 274 -0.07 8.24 7.68
N ASN A 275 1.11 7.63 7.60
CA ASN A 275 1.91 7.61 6.36
C ASN A 275 1.22 6.85 5.21
N ILE A 276 -0.04 6.48 5.39
CA ILE A 276 -0.83 5.71 4.44
C ILE A 276 -1.97 6.63 4.00
N ASP A 277 -1.85 7.20 2.80
CA ASP A 277 -2.90 7.97 2.12
C ASP A 277 -4.28 7.25 2.11
N ALA A 278 -4.29 5.94 2.35
CA ALA A 278 -5.49 5.11 2.40
C ALA A 278 -6.46 5.42 3.56
N ASP A 279 -6.05 6.19 4.57
CA ASP A 279 -6.86 6.44 5.77
C ASP A 279 -7.35 7.90 5.92
N ALA A 280 -7.14 8.77 4.93
CA ALA A 280 -7.54 10.18 5.00
C ALA A 280 -9.05 10.39 5.27
N GLU A 281 -9.90 9.54 4.67
CA GLU A 281 -11.36 9.56 4.91
C GLU A 281 -11.70 9.20 6.37
N ALA A 282 -11.04 8.17 6.92
CA ALA A 282 -11.25 7.75 8.31
C ALA A 282 -10.80 8.83 9.30
N LEU A 283 -9.73 9.55 8.98
CA LEU A 283 -9.24 10.67 9.78
C LEU A 283 -10.22 11.85 9.76
N ALA A 284 -10.76 12.21 8.59
CA ALA A 284 -11.78 13.24 8.44
C ALA A 284 -13.05 12.89 9.25
N ASP A 285 -13.51 11.64 9.15
CA ASP A 285 -14.64 11.13 9.95
C ASP A 285 -14.36 11.20 11.46
N CYS A 286 -13.17 10.84 11.91
CA CYS A 286 -12.78 10.92 13.32
C CYS A 286 -12.76 12.36 13.85
N LEU A 287 -12.25 13.28 13.05
CA LEU A 287 -12.20 14.71 13.38
C LEU A 287 -13.61 15.31 13.46
N TYR A 288 -14.45 15.03 12.47
CA TYR A 288 -15.88 15.37 12.49
C TYR A 288 -16.56 14.85 13.77
N ASN A 289 -16.39 13.56 14.04
CA ASN A 289 -17.00 12.91 15.18
C ASN A 289 -16.46 13.45 16.52
N SER A 290 -15.20 13.87 16.58
CA SER A 290 -14.62 14.48 17.79
C SER A 290 -15.33 15.77 18.19
N VAL A 291 -15.67 16.60 17.20
CA VAL A 291 -16.43 17.83 17.44
C VAL A 291 -17.84 17.48 17.92
N CYS A 292 -18.54 16.57 17.23
CA CYS A 292 -19.90 16.17 17.62
C CYS A 292 -19.95 15.53 19.03
N TYR A 293 -18.99 14.66 19.37
CA TYR A 293 -18.93 14.06 20.69
C TYR A 293 -18.54 15.07 21.78
N GLY A 294 -17.62 15.97 21.48
CA GLY A 294 -17.25 17.06 22.39
C GLY A 294 -18.43 17.98 22.70
N VAL A 295 -19.24 18.30 21.69
CA VAL A 295 -20.47 19.07 21.85
C VAL A 295 -21.48 18.34 22.73
N ARG A 296 -21.68 17.04 22.52
CA ARG A 296 -22.58 16.21 23.36
C ARG A 296 -22.12 16.07 24.80
N LEU A 297 -20.80 16.11 25.03
CA LEU A 297 -20.19 16.10 26.36
C LEU A 297 -20.15 17.50 27.02
N ASP A 298 -20.68 18.53 26.36
CA ASP A 298 -20.66 19.92 26.79
C ASP A 298 -19.25 20.44 27.14
N LEU A 299 -18.25 20.04 26.34
CA LEU A 299 -16.88 20.48 26.52
C LEU A 299 -16.75 22.02 26.43
N GLU A 300 -15.70 22.55 27.05
CA GLU A 300 -15.33 23.96 26.95
C GLU A 300 -15.08 24.36 25.48
N LEU A 301 -15.47 25.59 25.11
CA LEU A 301 -15.35 26.11 23.73
C LEU A 301 -13.93 25.99 23.20
N ASP A 302 -12.92 26.27 24.03
CA ASP A 302 -11.51 26.21 23.65
C ASP A 302 -11.11 24.82 23.14
N LYS A 303 -11.61 23.75 23.76
CA LYS A 303 -11.34 22.36 23.32
C LYS A 303 -12.07 22.03 22.02
N LEU A 304 -13.26 22.59 21.80
CA LEU A 304 -13.98 22.43 20.54
C LEU A 304 -13.27 23.14 19.39
N TYR A 305 -12.75 24.34 19.64
CA TYR A 305 -11.96 25.08 18.66
C TYR A 305 -10.66 24.36 18.32
N GLU A 306 -9.98 23.77 19.31
CA GLU A 306 -8.80 22.92 19.08
C GLU A 306 -9.11 21.79 18.08
N TYR A 307 -10.25 21.09 18.24
CA TYR A 307 -10.63 20.05 17.28
C TYR A 307 -10.89 20.60 15.88
N VAL A 308 -11.60 21.72 15.77
CA VAL A 308 -11.86 22.39 14.48
C VAL A 308 -10.54 22.77 13.82
N ASP A 309 -9.58 23.29 14.58
CA ASP A 309 -8.26 23.66 14.07
C ASP A 309 -7.46 22.45 13.59
N GLU A 310 -7.55 21.31 14.27
CA GLU A 310 -6.96 20.05 13.79
C GLU A 310 -7.58 19.56 12.48
N ILE A 311 -8.88 19.83 12.23
CA ILE A 311 -9.50 19.58 10.91
C ILE A 311 -8.88 20.50 9.86
N VAL A 312 -8.74 21.79 10.17
CA VAL A 312 -8.21 22.79 9.24
C VAL A 312 -6.76 22.52 8.83
N LYS A 313 -5.97 21.86 9.69
CA LYS A 313 -4.57 21.50 9.42
C LYS A 313 -4.40 20.33 8.43
N GLN A 314 -5.47 19.62 8.07
CA GLN A 314 -5.38 18.49 7.15
C GLN A 314 -4.94 18.94 5.75
N PRO A 315 -4.12 18.14 5.02
CA PRO A 315 -3.57 18.52 3.73
C PRO A 315 -4.64 18.56 2.61
N ASP A 316 -5.72 17.81 2.73
CA ASP A 316 -6.82 17.79 1.76
C ASP A 316 -7.83 18.92 2.03
N VAL A 317 -7.54 20.11 1.50
CA VAL A 317 -8.40 21.30 1.63
C VAL A 317 -9.84 21.03 1.17
N GLY A 318 -10.04 20.20 0.14
CA GLY A 318 -11.37 19.86 -0.37
C GLY A 318 -12.17 19.02 0.63
N GLY A 319 -11.54 17.99 1.19
CA GLY A 319 -12.09 17.18 2.29
C GLY A 319 -12.42 18.03 3.52
N VAL A 320 -11.51 18.93 3.92
CA VAL A 320 -11.72 19.85 5.04
C VAL A 320 -12.96 20.72 4.85
N ILE A 321 -13.08 21.38 3.69
CA ILE A 321 -14.24 22.24 3.38
C ILE A 321 -15.53 21.44 3.47
N LYS A 322 -15.54 20.21 2.94
CA LYS A 322 -16.70 19.31 3.00
C LYS A 322 -17.06 18.97 4.45
N SER A 323 -16.11 18.50 5.27
CA SER A 323 -16.36 18.13 6.66
C SER A 323 -16.84 19.32 7.50
N LEU A 324 -16.25 20.51 7.32
CA LEU A 324 -16.70 21.72 8.00
C LEU A 324 -18.12 22.13 7.56
N SER A 325 -18.45 21.98 6.28
CA SER A 325 -19.80 22.26 5.77
C SER A 325 -20.84 21.28 6.31
N GLU A 326 -20.49 20.01 6.46
CA GLU A 326 -21.35 18.99 7.09
C GLU A 326 -21.56 19.29 8.59
N LEU A 327 -20.53 19.73 9.32
CA LEU A 327 -20.65 20.13 10.72
C LEU A 327 -21.63 21.31 10.90
N LEU A 328 -21.68 22.24 9.95
CA LEU A 328 -22.62 23.37 10.01
C LEU A 328 -24.08 22.94 9.96
N VAL A 329 -24.41 21.80 9.35
CA VAL A 329 -25.80 21.32 9.22
C VAL A 329 -26.12 20.18 10.19
N ASP A 330 -25.16 19.71 10.98
CA ASP A 330 -25.35 18.61 11.92
C ASP A 330 -26.31 18.98 13.07
N ALA A 331 -27.28 18.11 13.33
CA ALA A 331 -28.31 18.34 14.33
C ALA A 331 -27.78 18.39 15.77
N ASP A 332 -26.74 17.63 16.10
CA ASP A 332 -26.10 17.66 17.42
C ASP A 332 -25.41 19.01 17.64
N ILE A 333 -24.83 19.61 16.59
CA ILE A 333 -24.22 20.95 16.66
C ILE A 333 -25.29 22.03 16.78
N GLN A 334 -26.33 21.98 15.94
CA GLN A 334 -27.42 22.96 15.96
C GLN A 334 -28.17 22.96 17.29
N GLY A 335 -28.33 21.81 17.93
CA GLY A 335 -29.04 21.64 19.20
C GLY A 335 -28.25 22.05 20.46
N CYS A 336 -26.96 22.39 20.35
CA CYS A 336 -26.12 22.72 21.49
C CYS A 336 -26.40 24.14 22.03
N SER A 337 -26.27 24.33 23.35
CA SER A 337 -26.32 25.66 23.99
C SER A 337 -25.23 26.63 23.48
N LYS A 338 -24.08 26.07 23.05
CA LYS A 338 -22.93 26.79 22.50
C LYS A 338 -22.91 26.81 20.97
N SER A 339 -24.00 26.37 20.31
CA SER A 339 -24.05 26.19 18.86
C SER A 339 -23.68 27.45 18.09
N ALA A 340 -24.15 28.62 18.51
CA ALA A 340 -23.89 29.89 17.84
C ALA A 340 -22.39 30.23 17.76
N ASP A 341 -21.64 30.01 18.85
CA ASP A 341 -20.21 30.30 18.89
C ASP A 341 -19.40 29.30 18.07
N VAL A 342 -19.72 28.01 18.16
CA VAL A 342 -19.09 26.94 17.36
C VAL A 342 -19.36 27.15 15.87
N ILE A 343 -20.61 27.42 15.49
CA ILE A 343 -21.02 27.70 14.10
C ILE A 343 -20.32 28.94 13.57
N ARG A 344 -20.21 30.01 14.37
CA ARG A 344 -19.48 31.23 13.97
C ARG A 344 -18.02 30.90 13.70
N TYR A 345 -17.38 30.13 14.59
CA TYR A 345 -15.99 29.73 14.42
C TYR A 345 -15.76 28.90 13.16
N ILE A 346 -16.59 27.87 12.92
CA ILE A 346 -16.50 27.03 11.72
C ILE A 346 -16.67 27.87 10.44
N ASN A 347 -17.64 28.79 10.42
CA ASN A 347 -17.84 29.69 9.28
C ASN A 347 -16.63 30.59 9.03
N ASP A 348 -15.97 31.09 10.08
CA ASP A 348 -14.77 31.91 9.94
C ASP A 348 -13.60 31.11 9.37
N GLN A 349 -13.43 29.83 9.76
CA GLN A 349 -12.43 28.95 9.17
C GLN A 349 -12.73 28.62 7.70
N LEU A 350 -13.99 28.33 7.35
CA LEU A 350 -14.40 28.12 5.96
C LEU A 350 -14.12 29.33 5.07
N LYS A 351 -14.38 30.55 5.56
CA LYS A 351 -14.05 31.80 4.85
C LYS A 351 -12.54 32.00 4.66
N ARG A 352 -11.70 31.46 5.54
CA ARG A 352 -10.24 31.52 5.40
C ARG A 352 -9.74 30.54 4.36
N LEU A 353 -10.33 29.34 4.30
CA LEU A 353 -9.96 28.28 3.35
C LEU A 353 -10.43 28.54 1.91
N THR A 354 -11.46 29.36 1.72
CA THR A 354 -12.06 29.66 0.40
C THR A 354 -11.53 30.93 -0.26
N LYS A 355 -10.66 31.68 0.43
CA LYS A 355 -9.93 32.84 -0.11
C LYS A 355 -8.59 32.40 -0.66
#